data_AF-A0A9P0VVR7-F1
#
_entry.id   AF-A0A9P0VVR7-F1
#
_cell.length_a   1.000
_cell.length_b   1.000
_cell.length_c   1.000
_cell.angle_alpha   90.00
_cell.angle_beta   90.00
_cell.angle_gamma   90.00
#
_symmetry.space_group_name_H-M   'P 1'
#
loop_
_entity.id
_entity.type
_entity.pdbx_description
1 polymer ?
#
loop_
_entity_poly.entity_id
_entity_poly.type
_entity_poly.pdbx_seq_one_letter_code
_entity_poly.pdbx_strand_id
1 'polypeptide(L)'
;MNERSSRSHTIFRIILESKDANQKDGPVHISYLNLMDLAGSERVSLTKAAGERLKEGANINKSLSVLGNVIRQLSEGKEFISYRDSKLTRLLSQALGGNAKS
;
A
#
# COMPACT_ATOMS: atom_id res chain seq x y z
N MET A 1 22.01 5.77 7.76
CA MET A 1 20.73 6.17 7.15
C MET A 1 21.05 6.71 5.77
N ASN A 2 20.38 6.22 4.72
CA ASN A 2 20.59 6.78 3.38
C ASN A 2 19.87 8.13 3.30
N GLU A 3 20.58 9.21 3.01
CA GLU A 3 19.99 10.56 2.88
C GLU A 3 18.94 10.66 1.76
N ARG A 4 18.95 9.71 0.82
CA ARG A 4 17.99 9.65 -0.30
C ARG A 4 16.77 8.75 -0.06
N SER A 5 16.67 8.05 1.08
CA SER A 5 15.50 7.19 1.35
C SER A 5 14.29 8.06 1.72
N SER A 6 13.20 7.92 0.98
CA SER A 6 11.90 8.50 1.35
C SER A 6 11.43 7.95 2.69
N ARG A 7 10.90 8.83 3.55
CA ARG A 7 10.40 8.49 4.90
C ARG A 7 8.88 8.51 5.01
N SER A 8 8.21 8.62 3.88
CA SER A 8 6.76 8.58 3.74
C SER A 8 6.36 7.57 2.67
N HIS A 9 5.14 7.05 2.77
CA HIS A 9 4.51 6.29 1.69
C HIS A 9 3.62 7.25 0.89
N THR A 10 3.70 7.18 -0.42
CA THR A 10 2.86 7.95 -1.34
C THR A 10 2.01 6.98 -2.15
N ILE A 11 0.70 7.25 -2.21
CA ILE A 11 -0.23 6.54 -3.07
C ILE A 11 -0.87 7.56 -3.99
N PHE A 12 -0.63 7.40 -5.29
CA PHE A 12 -1.27 8.19 -6.33
C PHE A 12 -2.22 7.30 -7.12
N ARG A 13 -3.50 7.64 -7.14
CA ARG A 13 -4.55 6.86 -7.79
C ARG A 13 -5.13 7.63 -8.96
N ILE A 14 -5.08 7.02 -10.14
CA ILE A 14 -5.81 7.47 -11.31
C ILE A 14 -7.07 6.63 -11.42
N ILE A 15 -8.22 7.31 -11.50
CA ILE A 15 -9.52 6.68 -11.76
C ILE A 15 -9.88 7.06 -13.19
N LEU A 16 -9.98 6.06 -14.06
CA LEU A 16 -10.38 6.24 -15.44
C LEU A 16 -11.81 5.75 -15.60
N GLU A 17 -12.71 6.66 -15.95
CA GLU A 17 -14.08 6.35 -16.31
C GLU A 17 -14.21 6.43 -17.84
N SER A 18 -14.75 5.39 -18.46
CA SER A 18 -15.00 5.36 -19.90
C SER A 18 -16.39 4.81 -20.19
N LYS A 19 -17.08 5.45 -21.13
CA LYS A 19 -18.40 5.05 -21.62
C LYS A 19 -18.36 4.99 -23.15
N ASP A 20 -18.99 3.98 -23.74
CA ASP A 20 -19.14 3.91 -25.19
C ASP A 20 -20.10 5.02 -25.66
N ALA A 21 -19.59 5.93 -26.49
CA ALA A 21 -20.36 7.05 -27.02
C ALA A 21 -21.54 6.61 -27.90
N ASN A 22 -21.50 5.39 -28.44
CA ASN A 22 -22.55 4.84 -29.30
C ASN A 22 -23.70 4.19 -28.49
N GLN A 23 -23.52 3.96 -27.19
CA GLN A 23 -24.56 3.42 -26.30
C GLN A 23 -24.98 4.45 -25.25
N LYS A 24 -26.13 5.11 -25.49
CA LYS A 24 -26.70 6.10 -24.55
C LYS A 24 -26.90 5.54 -23.13
N ASP A 25 -27.28 4.27 -23.01
CA ASP A 25 -27.52 3.58 -21.72
C ASP A 25 -26.59 2.38 -21.49
N GLY A 26 -25.41 2.39 -22.13
CA GLY A 26 -24.39 1.35 -21.95
C GLY A 26 -23.67 1.43 -20.59
N PRO A 27 -22.99 0.34 -20.18
CA PRO A 27 -22.24 0.30 -18.93
C PRO A 27 -21.10 1.34 -18.93
N VAL A 28 -20.83 1.90 -17.74
CA VAL A 28 -19.63 2.72 -17.50
C VAL A 28 -18.53 1.82 -16.99
N HIS A 29 -17.40 1.80 -17.68
CA HIS A 29 -16.20 1.10 -17.22
C HIS A 29 -15.39 2.03 -16.33
N ILE A 30 -15.08 1.57 -15.11
CA ILE A 30 -14.24 2.29 -14.15
C ILE A 30 -12.99 1.46 -13.92
N SER A 31 -11.82 2.03 -14.23
CA SER A 31 -10.51 1.42 -14.01
C SER A 31 -9.73 2.20 -12.95
N TYR A 32 -9.01 1.48 -12.10
CA TYR A 32 -8.20 2.05 -11.03
C TYR A 32 -6.73 1.71 -11.26
N LEU A 33 -5.91 2.73 -11.55
CA LEU A 33 -4.46 2.59 -11.60
C LEU A 33 -3.86 3.19 -10.33
N ASN A 34 -3.20 2.35 -9.53
CA ASN A 34 -2.54 2.78 -8.30
C ASN A 34 -1.03 2.80 -8.51
N LEU A 35 -0.41 3.98 -8.43
CA LEU A 35 1.03 4.17 -8.38
C LEU A 35 1.44 4.36 -6.93
N MET A 36 2.30 3.47 -6.42
CA MET A 36 2.68 3.45 -5.01
C MET A 36 4.19 3.59 -4.88
N ASP A 37 4.61 4.58 -4.10
CA ASP A 37 5.98 4.72 -3.63
C ASP A 37 6.01 4.45 -2.13
N LEU A 38 6.86 3.52 -1.69
CA LEU A 38 6.94 3.11 -0.31
C LEU A 38 8.28 3.54 0.28
N ALA A 39 8.22 4.07 1.51
CA ALA A 39 9.41 4.37 2.28
C ALA A 39 10.34 3.15 2.45
N GLY A 40 11.61 3.42 2.73
CA GLY A 40 12.60 2.37 2.96
C GLY A 40 12.31 1.51 4.19
N SER A 41 12.66 0.24 4.11
CA SER A 41 12.53 -0.76 5.20
C SER A 41 13.80 -0.90 6.04
N GLU A 42 14.62 0.16 6.13
CA GLU A 42 15.91 0.07 6.81
C GLU A 42 15.81 -0.33 8.29
N ARG A 43 16.76 -1.18 8.72
CA ARG A 43 16.86 -1.56 10.13
C ARG A 43 17.28 -0.37 10.96
N VAL A 44 16.42 -0.01 11.89
CA VAL A 44 16.64 1.07 12.86
C VAL A 44 17.92 0.87 13.67
N SER A 45 18.32 -0.36 13.98
CA SER A 45 19.58 -0.65 14.70
C SER A 45 20.84 -0.23 13.93
N LEU A 46 20.76 -0.13 12.60
CA LEU A 46 21.83 0.38 11.74
C LEU A 46 21.75 1.90 11.58
N THR A 47 20.76 2.54 12.21
CA THR A 47 20.60 3.99 12.26
C THR A 47 21.01 4.49 13.65
N LYS A 48 21.75 5.59 13.71
CA LYS A 48 22.00 6.32 14.97
C LYS A 48 20.80 7.20 15.36
N ALA A 49 19.59 6.82 14.96
CA ALA A 49 18.38 7.61 15.18
C ALA A 49 17.90 7.47 16.63
N ALA A 50 17.56 8.59 17.25
CA ALA A 50 17.05 8.65 18.62
C ALA A 50 15.79 9.53 18.69
N GLY A 51 15.07 9.44 19.82
CA GLY A 51 13.89 10.27 20.09
C GLY A 51 12.80 10.15 19.02
N GLU A 52 12.33 11.29 18.50
CA GLU A 52 11.29 11.33 17.47
C GLU A 52 11.70 10.64 16.16
N ARG A 53 12.98 10.71 15.80
CA ARG A 53 13.50 10.08 14.58
C ARG A 53 13.41 8.54 14.64
N LEU A 54 13.59 8.00 15.84
CA LEU A 54 13.43 6.57 16.14
C LEU A 54 11.96 6.15 16.06
N LYS A 55 11.06 6.95 16.64
CA LYS A 55 9.60 6.70 16.58
C LYS A 55 9.07 6.73 15.15
N GLU A 56 9.50 7.72 14.36
CA GLU A 56 9.13 7.83 12.95
C GLU A 56 9.60 6.60 12.15
N GLY A 57 10.86 6.18 12.31
CA GLY A 57 11.39 4.98 11.66
C GLY A 57 10.67 3.69 12.07
N ALA A 58 10.29 3.58 13.35
CA ALA A 58 9.49 2.47 13.84
C ALA A 58 8.09 2.44 13.19
N ASN A 59 7.45 3.59 13.01
CA ASN A 59 6.14 3.68 12.36
C ASN A 59 6.18 3.34 10.86
N ILE A 60 7.23 3.78 10.15
CA ILE A 60 7.48 3.39 8.75
C ILE A 60 7.59 1.87 8.65
N ASN A 61 8.51 1.28 9.41
CA ASN A 61 8.75 -0.16 9.40
C ASN A 61 7.54 -0.97 9.87
N LYS A 62 6.73 -0.44 10.79
CA LYS A 62 5.48 -1.08 11.21
C LYS A 62 4.53 -1.24 10.04
N SER A 63 4.27 -0.19 9.26
CA SER A 63 3.35 -0.27 8.12
C SER A 63 3.84 -1.23 7.02
N LEU A 64 5.14 -1.26 6.76
CA LEU A 64 5.77 -2.21 5.83
C LEU A 64 5.73 -3.65 6.34
N SER A 65 5.92 -3.86 7.65
CA SER A 65 5.83 -5.20 8.26
C SER A 65 4.41 -5.74 8.21
N VAL A 66 3.40 -4.89 8.45
CA VAL A 66 1.99 -5.25 8.32
C VAL A 66 1.67 -5.60 6.86
N LEU A 67 2.18 -4.84 5.88
CA LEU A 67 2.06 -5.16 4.46
C LEU A 67 2.65 -6.55 4.13
N GLY A 68 3.87 -6.83 4.60
CA GLY A 68 4.50 -8.15 4.43
C GLY A 68 3.68 -9.28 5.07
N ASN A 69 3.10 -9.06 6.25
CA ASN A 69 2.23 -10.04 6.90
C ASN A 69 0.94 -10.28 6.11
N VAL A 70 0.30 -9.24 5.56
CA VAL A 70 -0.88 -9.37 4.71
C VAL A 70 -0.58 -10.21 3.46
N ILE A 71 0.53 -9.92 2.77
CA ILE A 71 0.97 -10.70 1.60
C ILE A 71 1.18 -12.17 1.96
N ARG A 72 1.83 -12.43 3.11
CA ARG A 72 2.03 -13.80 3.61
C ARG A 72 0.69 -14.49 3.90
N GLN A 73 -0.23 -13.85 4.62
CA GLN A 73 -1.54 -14.42 4.94
C GLN A 73 -2.33 -14.77 3.67
N LEU A 74 -2.25 -13.92 2.64
CA LEU A 74 -2.86 -14.17 1.33
C LEU A 74 -2.23 -15.36 0.61
N SER A 75 -0.89 -15.43 0.59
CA SER A 75 -0.16 -16.55 -0.01
C SER A 75 -0.43 -17.87 0.70
N GLU A 76 -0.71 -17.84 2.01
CA GLU A 76 -1.09 -18.99 2.82
C GLU A 76 -2.59 -19.36 2.68
N GLY A 77 -3.38 -18.58 1.93
CA GLY A 77 -4.80 -18.84 1.71
C GLY A 77 -5.66 -18.68 2.97
N LYS A 78 -5.26 -17.83 3.92
CA LYS A 78 -6.03 -17.64 5.15
C LYS A 78 -7.38 -16.98 4.88
N GLU A 79 -8.41 -17.44 5.57
CA GLU A 79 -9.74 -16.83 5.50
C GLU A 79 -9.78 -15.41 6.06
N PHE A 80 -9.04 -15.16 7.16
CA PHE A 80 -8.94 -13.84 7.77
C PHE A 80 -7.60 -13.16 7.45
N ILE A 81 -7.67 -12.00 6.79
CA ILE A 81 -6.52 -11.18 6.43
C ILE A 81 -6.55 -9.86 7.22
N SER A 82 -5.45 -9.54 7.89
CA SER A 82 -5.34 -8.40 8.81
C SER A 82 -5.10 -7.06 8.12
N TYR A 83 -5.89 -6.71 7.11
CA TYR A 83 -5.73 -5.44 6.38
C TYR A 83 -5.85 -4.18 7.25
N ARG A 84 -6.53 -4.29 8.40
CA ARG A 84 -6.87 -3.16 9.29
C ARG A 84 -5.72 -2.71 10.20
N ASP A 85 -4.65 -3.51 10.30
CA ASP A 85 -3.54 -3.25 11.22
C ASP A 85 -2.67 -2.05 10.79
N SER A 86 -2.81 -1.59 9.54
CA SER A 86 -2.26 -0.32 9.07
C SER A 86 -3.19 0.38 8.08
N LYS A 87 -3.10 1.72 8.02
CA LYS A 87 -3.81 2.51 7.02
C LYS A 87 -3.39 2.15 5.59
N LEU A 88 -2.10 1.85 5.39
CA LEU A 88 -1.53 1.43 4.11
C LEU A 88 -2.25 0.16 3.61
N THR A 89 -2.21 -0.92 4.37
CA THR A 89 -2.86 -2.19 4.00
C THR A 89 -4.37 -2.09 3.85
N ARG A 90 -5.03 -1.18 4.58
CA ARG A 90 -6.46 -0.91 4.40
C ARG A 90 -6.75 -0.28 3.03
N LEU A 91 -5.95 0.71 2.61
CA LEU A 91 -6.06 1.34 1.30
C LEU A 91 -5.73 0.37 0.15
N LEU A 92 -4.83 -0.59 0.41
CA LEU A 92 -4.37 -1.57 -0.58
C LEU A 92 -5.18 -2.86 -0.63
N SER A 93 -6.17 -3.04 0.26
CA SER A 93 -6.97 -4.27 0.35
C SER A 93 -7.54 -4.74 -0.99
N GLN A 94 -8.07 -3.80 -1.80
CA GLN A 94 -8.59 -4.09 -3.14
C GLN A 94 -7.52 -4.52 -4.14
N ALA A 95 -6.28 -4.00 -4.01
CA ALA A 95 -5.18 -4.28 -4.92
C ALA A 95 -4.44 -5.60 -4.58
N LEU A 96 -4.46 -6.02 -3.31
CA LEU A 96 -3.70 -7.17 -2.82
C LEU A 96 -4.50 -8.48 -2.79
N GLY A 97 -5.78 -8.43 -2.42
CA GLY A 97 -6.64 -9.62 -2.34
C GLY A 97 -8.05 -9.39 -2.84
N GLY A 98 -8.30 -8.28 -3.52
CA GLY A 98 -9.55 -8.01 -4.24
C GLY A 98 -9.47 -8.48 -5.69
N ASN A 99 -10.43 -8.04 -6.50
CA ASN A 99 -10.55 -8.43 -7.92
C ASN A 99 -9.68 -7.58 -8.87
N ALA A 100 -8.77 -6.76 -8.34
CA ALA A 100 -7.86 -5.96 -9.15
C ALA A 100 -6.68 -6.81 -9.62
N LYS A 101 -6.19 -6.55 -10.84
CA LYS A 101 -4.90 -7.08 -11.28
C LYS A 101 -3.80 -6.23 -10.66
N SER A 102 -2.90 -6.89 -9.92
CA SER A 102 -1.71 -6.30 -9.31
C SER A 102 -0.57 -6.17 -10.32
#